data_AF-A0A6S7CNC0-F1
#
_entry.id   AF-A0A6S7CNC0-F1
#
_cell.length_a   1.000
_cell.length_b   1.000
_cell.length_c   1.000
_cell.angle_alpha   90.00
_cell.angle_beta   90.00
_cell.angle_gamma   90.00
#
_symmetry.space_group_name_H-M   'P 1'
#
loop_
_entity.id
_entity.type
_entity.pdbx_description
1 polymer ?
#
loop_
_entity_poly.entity_id
_entity_poly.type
_entity_poly.pdbx_seq_one_letter_code
_entity_poly.pdbx_strand_id
1 'polypeptide(L)'
;MRIETISRLAVLAAVTVLAGCAQPVSTREVALNADAYTARTLLPDALPPAVRARLPAAGTQPMGFRALRMTGTQHTVGIDHVAVDSEYELTFHNDRDDGTLRSIYIGKLNGLPVNYVLALNYRSLALLIHQAGGFKAAQVPPRWMARDIQQWPGDVLANPPENARFTLESEGGWEGRRTGPRQTLTCASGTDYPANQVHERIPGQAIDLDCVETNESGLSVRKLRYAFLRQLGVALVVESTTPRARTTTTIDTLRME
;
A
#
# COMPACT_ATOMS: atom_id res chain seq x y z
N MET A 1 3.89 78.99 -2.34
CA MET A 1 4.56 78.79 -1.04
C MET A 1 3.88 77.60 -0.37
N ARG A 2 4.64 76.53 -0.04
CA ARG A 2 4.26 75.27 0.68
C ARG A 2 3.35 74.30 -0.12
N ILE A 3 3.85 73.25 -0.80
CA ILE A 3 4.58 72.00 -0.40
C ILE A 3 3.68 71.05 0.43
N GLU A 4 3.70 69.76 0.01
CA GLU A 4 3.44 68.51 0.76
C GLU A 4 2.09 67.81 0.47
N THR A 5 1.97 66.51 0.14
CA THR A 5 2.93 65.41 -0.10
C THR A 5 2.15 64.25 -0.75
N ILE A 6 2.76 63.61 -1.75
CA ILE A 6 2.28 62.36 -2.36
C ILE A 6 2.56 61.22 -1.38
N SER A 7 1.52 60.59 -0.82
CA SER A 7 1.69 59.36 -0.04
C SER A 7 1.44 58.13 -0.92
N ARG A 8 2.55 57.55 -1.39
CA ARG A 8 2.63 56.23 -2.01
C ARG A 8 2.39 55.17 -0.94
N LEU A 9 1.26 54.46 -0.99
CA LEU A 9 1.07 53.21 -0.25
C LEU A 9 1.76 52.09 -1.03
N ALA A 10 2.98 51.76 -0.60
CA ALA A 10 3.68 50.56 -1.02
C ALA A 10 2.98 49.33 -0.43
N VAL A 11 2.27 48.58 -1.27
CA VAL A 11 1.79 47.24 -0.93
C VAL A 11 3.02 46.32 -0.91
N LEU A 12 3.57 46.07 0.28
CA LEU A 12 4.51 44.97 0.48
C LEU A 12 3.74 43.66 0.32
N ALA A 13 3.79 43.08 -0.88
CA ALA A 13 3.47 41.68 -1.10
C ALA A 13 4.59 40.83 -0.47
N ALA A 14 4.40 40.44 0.78
CA ALA A 14 5.24 39.43 1.42
C ALA A 14 4.94 38.07 0.80
N VAL A 15 5.72 37.70 -0.23
CA VAL A 15 5.77 36.32 -0.72
C VAL A 15 6.47 35.49 0.37
N THR A 16 5.68 34.90 1.25
CA THR A 16 6.15 33.85 2.14
C THR A 16 6.40 32.61 1.29
N VAL A 17 7.64 32.44 0.84
CA VAL A 17 8.12 31.18 0.28
C VAL A 17 8.10 30.16 1.42
N LEU A 18 7.01 29.40 1.52
CA LEU A 18 6.90 28.20 2.34
C LEU A 18 7.84 27.13 1.78
N ALA A 19 9.14 27.25 2.06
CA ALA A 19 10.05 26.12 2.05
C ALA A 19 9.59 25.18 3.18
N GLY A 20 8.74 24.22 2.83
CA GLY A 20 8.05 23.33 3.76
C GLY A 20 8.99 22.45 4.56
N CYS A 21 9.27 22.83 5.80
CA CYS A 21 9.51 21.87 6.86
C CYS A 21 8.18 21.18 7.13
N ALA A 22 7.90 20.06 6.45
CA ALA A 22 6.79 19.20 6.84
C ALA A 22 7.04 18.79 8.30
N GLN A 23 6.19 19.25 9.22
CA GLN A 23 6.31 18.90 10.63
C GLN A 23 6.11 17.38 10.79
N PRO A 24 6.86 16.73 11.69
CA PRO A 24 6.64 15.32 12.00
C PRO A 24 5.17 15.07 12.34
N VAL A 25 4.57 14.06 11.70
CA VAL A 25 3.18 13.68 11.97
C VAL A 25 3.16 12.72 13.14
N SER A 26 2.31 13.00 14.14
CA SER A 26 2.13 12.10 15.27
C SER A 26 1.43 10.80 14.86
N THR A 27 1.88 9.67 15.39
CA THR A 27 1.18 8.37 15.25
C THR A 27 -0.24 8.40 15.82
N ARG A 28 -0.52 9.30 16.78
CA ARG A 28 -1.86 9.54 17.31
C ARG A 28 -2.84 9.95 16.21
N GLU A 29 -2.38 10.71 15.22
CA GLU A 29 -3.26 11.11 14.12
C GLU A 29 -3.70 9.90 13.28
N VAL A 30 -2.78 8.99 12.97
CA VAL A 30 -3.09 7.73 12.28
C VAL A 30 -4.04 6.89 13.14
N ALA A 31 -3.82 6.82 14.46
CA ALA A 31 -4.67 6.06 15.36
C ALA A 31 -6.11 6.60 15.43
N LEU A 32 -6.30 7.91 15.32
CA LEU A 32 -7.61 8.55 15.41
C LEU A 32 -8.35 8.59 14.07
N ASN A 33 -7.63 8.76 12.95
CA ASN A 33 -8.25 8.90 11.63
C ASN A 33 -7.29 8.53 10.48
N ALA A 34 -7.00 7.23 10.36
CA ALA A 34 -6.16 6.70 9.29
C ALA A 34 -6.71 7.00 7.89
N ASP A 35 -8.03 7.01 7.71
CA ASP A 35 -8.68 7.37 6.44
C ASP A 35 -8.32 8.78 5.99
N ALA A 36 -8.54 9.79 6.83
CA ALA A 36 -8.21 11.18 6.49
C ALA A 36 -6.69 11.40 6.35
N TYR A 37 -5.88 10.67 7.11
CA TYR A 37 -4.43 10.68 6.96
C TYR A 37 -3.98 10.17 5.59
N THR A 38 -4.48 9.00 5.20
CA THR A 38 -4.05 8.36 3.97
C THR A 38 -4.65 9.05 2.74
N ALA A 39 -5.88 9.56 2.81
CA ALA A 39 -6.51 10.27 1.68
C ALA A 39 -5.74 11.51 1.22
N ARG A 40 -4.94 12.14 2.10
CA ARG A 40 -4.09 13.29 1.74
C ARG A 40 -2.63 12.94 1.46
N THR A 41 -2.17 11.76 1.91
CA THR A 41 -0.74 11.37 1.83
C THR A 41 -0.46 10.24 0.85
N LEU A 42 -1.45 9.42 0.51
CA LEU A 42 -1.27 8.23 -0.33
C LEU A 42 -2.07 8.41 -1.63
N LEU A 43 -1.68 9.40 -2.42
CA LEU A 43 -2.33 9.77 -3.67
C LEU A 43 -1.44 9.39 -4.87
N PRO A 44 -2.01 8.89 -5.98
CA PRO A 44 -1.25 8.67 -7.21
C PRO A 44 -0.52 9.92 -7.70
N ASP A 45 -1.10 11.12 -7.49
CA ASP A 45 -0.52 12.39 -7.90
C ASP A 45 0.76 12.76 -7.13
N ALA A 46 1.02 12.14 -5.97
CA ALA A 46 2.27 12.30 -5.24
C ALA A 46 3.43 11.52 -5.85
N LEU A 47 3.16 10.59 -6.78
CA LEU A 47 4.19 9.77 -7.42
C LEU A 47 4.96 10.57 -8.48
N PRO A 48 6.24 10.23 -8.73
CA PRO A 48 7.01 10.83 -9.82
C PRO A 48 6.35 10.60 -11.18
N PRO A 49 6.49 11.54 -12.14
CA PRO A 49 5.86 11.43 -13.46
C PRO A 49 6.15 10.10 -14.19
N ALA A 50 7.38 9.58 -14.09
CA ALA A 50 7.78 8.32 -14.71
C ALA A 50 6.97 7.11 -14.18
N VAL A 51 6.67 7.10 -12.88
CA VAL A 51 5.83 6.06 -12.25
C VAL A 51 4.37 6.27 -12.63
N ARG A 52 3.86 7.50 -12.56
CA ARG A 52 2.47 7.81 -12.94
C ARG A 52 2.14 7.42 -14.38
N ALA A 53 3.09 7.59 -15.30
CA ALA A 53 2.93 7.21 -16.70
C ALA A 53 2.73 5.70 -16.93
N ARG A 54 3.04 4.84 -15.94
CA ARG A 54 2.78 3.39 -16.00
C ARG A 54 1.40 3.00 -15.50
N LEU A 55 0.72 3.90 -14.80
CA LEU A 55 -0.59 3.63 -14.21
C LEU A 55 -1.69 3.86 -15.24
N PRO A 56 -2.76 3.06 -15.22
CA PRO A 56 -3.95 3.32 -16.00
C PRO A 56 -4.56 4.69 -15.67
N ALA A 57 -5.33 5.25 -16.61
CA ALA A 57 -6.08 6.47 -16.34
C ALA A 57 -7.24 6.20 -15.37
N ALA A 58 -7.65 7.22 -14.61
CA ALA A 58 -8.82 7.15 -13.72
C ALA A 58 -10.06 6.63 -14.47
N GLY A 59 -10.80 5.71 -13.86
CA GLY A 59 -12.02 5.12 -14.39
C GLY A 59 -11.83 4.00 -15.43
N THR A 60 -10.60 3.69 -15.84
CA THR A 60 -10.35 2.69 -16.91
C THR A 60 -10.31 1.25 -16.42
N GLN A 61 -10.30 1.04 -15.11
CA GLN A 61 -10.09 -0.25 -14.46
C GLN A 61 -11.09 -0.43 -13.30
N PRO A 62 -12.40 -0.54 -13.59
CA PRO A 62 -13.43 -0.65 -12.56
C PRO A 62 -13.23 -1.91 -11.70
N MET A 63 -13.42 -1.77 -10.39
CA MET A 63 -13.17 -2.87 -9.42
C MET A 63 -14.43 -3.38 -8.72
N GLY A 64 -15.58 -2.73 -8.90
CA GLY A 64 -16.86 -3.17 -8.34
C GLY A 64 -17.03 -2.89 -6.84
N PHE A 65 -16.12 -2.14 -6.23
CA PHE A 65 -16.24 -1.62 -4.87
C PHE A 65 -15.55 -0.26 -4.78
N ARG A 66 -16.02 0.60 -3.88
CA ARG A 66 -15.34 1.83 -3.44
C ARG A 66 -14.49 1.54 -2.20
N ALA A 67 -15.01 0.75 -1.27
CA ALA A 67 -14.25 0.30 -0.10
C ALA A 67 -14.47 -1.20 0.19
N LEU A 68 -13.36 -1.91 0.41
CA LEU A 68 -13.36 -3.31 0.84
C LEU A 68 -12.74 -3.36 2.24
N ARG A 69 -13.56 -3.65 3.25
CA ARG A 69 -13.15 -3.72 4.67
C ARG A 69 -13.16 -5.16 5.15
N MET A 70 -12.08 -5.55 5.81
CA MET A 70 -11.89 -6.89 6.35
C MET A 70 -11.37 -6.82 7.78
N THR A 71 -11.79 -7.80 8.57
CA THR A 71 -11.15 -8.14 9.84
C THR A 71 -10.78 -9.61 9.81
N GLY A 72 -9.81 -9.98 10.62
CA GLY A 72 -9.41 -11.36 10.70
C GLY A 72 -8.35 -11.63 11.74
N THR A 73 -7.83 -12.85 11.71
CA THR A 73 -6.72 -13.28 12.54
C THR A 73 -5.50 -13.62 11.70
N GLN A 74 -4.34 -13.43 12.32
CA GLN A 74 -3.05 -13.87 11.82
C GLN A 74 -2.45 -14.84 12.81
N HIS A 75 -2.03 -16.00 12.30
CA HIS A 75 -1.26 -16.97 13.06
C HIS A 75 0.19 -16.87 12.63
N THR A 76 1.07 -16.40 13.52
CA THR A 76 2.49 -16.20 13.25
C THR A 76 3.34 -17.18 14.05
N VAL A 77 4.13 -18.00 13.35
CA VAL A 77 5.10 -18.92 13.94
C VAL A 77 6.50 -18.39 13.69
N GLY A 78 7.20 -18.04 14.78
CA GLY A 78 8.59 -17.57 14.74
C GLY A 78 9.62 -18.71 14.60
N ILE A 79 10.89 -18.33 14.43
CA ILE A 79 12.02 -19.29 14.37
C ILE A 79 12.16 -20.16 15.62
N ASP A 80 11.73 -19.67 16.77
CA ASP A 80 11.77 -20.41 18.04
C ASP A 80 10.57 -21.36 18.20
N HIS A 81 9.79 -21.56 17.13
CA HIS A 81 8.53 -22.32 17.11
C HIS A 81 7.46 -21.82 18.08
N VAL A 82 7.62 -20.60 18.60
CA VAL A 82 6.58 -19.92 19.37
C VAL A 82 5.57 -19.34 18.41
N ALA A 83 4.31 -19.75 18.58
CA ALA A 83 3.17 -19.22 17.87
C ALA A 83 2.59 -18.01 18.62
N VAL A 84 2.22 -16.98 17.86
CA VAL A 84 1.48 -15.81 18.35
C VAL A 84 0.32 -15.58 17.40
N ASP A 85 -0.88 -15.55 17.98
CA ASP A 85 -2.08 -15.11 17.28
C ASP A 85 -2.28 -13.61 17.51
N SER A 86 -2.68 -12.92 16.44
CA SER A 86 -2.99 -11.50 16.44
C SER A 86 -4.20 -11.22 15.60
N GLU A 87 -4.93 -10.16 15.89
CA GLU A 87 -6.05 -9.72 15.06
C GLU A 87 -5.60 -8.64 14.08
N TYR A 88 -6.34 -8.44 12.99
CA TYR A 88 -6.10 -7.33 12.09
C TYR A 88 -7.39 -6.70 11.57
N GLU A 89 -7.26 -5.45 11.15
CA GLU A 89 -8.20 -4.73 10.30
C GLU A 89 -7.47 -4.32 9.03
N LEU A 90 -8.11 -4.53 7.88
CA LEU A 90 -7.58 -4.14 6.57
C LEU A 90 -8.69 -3.49 5.76
N THR A 91 -8.44 -2.27 5.31
CA THR A 91 -9.32 -1.54 4.40
C THR A 91 -8.59 -1.24 3.10
N PHE A 92 -9.20 -1.57 1.97
CA PHE A 92 -8.81 -1.06 0.66
C PHE A 92 -9.81 -0.01 0.21
N HIS A 93 -9.31 1.13 -0.27
CA HIS A 93 -10.08 2.15 -0.95
C HIS A 93 -9.72 2.16 -2.43
N ASN A 94 -10.73 2.01 -3.27
CA ASN A 94 -10.66 2.24 -4.69
C ASN A 94 -11.19 3.64 -4.96
N ASP A 95 -10.30 4.63 -4.88
CA ASP A 95 -10.67 6.04 -4.95
C ASP A 95 -10.90 6.52 -6.40
N ARG A 96 -10.43 5.77 -7.41
CA ARG A 96 -10.30 6.26 -8.80
C ARG A 96 -10.64 5.27 -9.91
N ASP A 97 -10.91 3.99 -9.61
CA ASP A 97 -11.12 2.95 -10.63
C ASP A 97 -10.00 2.88 -11.69
N ASP A 98 -8.75 3.06 -11.27
CA ASP A 98 -7.54 2.91 -12.12
C ASP A 98 -6.68 1.70 -11.71
N GLY A 99 -7.20 0.85 -10.82
CA GLY A 99 -6.49 -0.29 -10.24
C GLY A 99 -5.52 0.09 -9.12
N THR A 100 -5.31 1.38 -8.83
CA THR A 100 -4.62 1.80 -7.61
C THR A 100 -5.55 1.68 -6.40
N LEU A 101 -4.98 1.20 -5.29
CA LEU A 101 -5.67 0.96 -4.04
C LEU A 101 -4.89 1.63 -2.92
N ARG A 102 -5.58 2.47 -2.16
CA ARG A 102 -5.10 2.96 -0.89
C ARG A 102 -5.49 1.95 0.19
N SER A 103 -4.51 1.35 0.86
CA SER A 103 -4.70 0.33 1.87
C SER A 103 -4.31 0.82 3.26
N ILE A 104 -5.14 0.50 4.24
CA ILE A 104 -4.92 0.75 5.66
C ILE A 104 -4.99 -0.58 6.38
N TYR A 105 -3.86 -1.03 6.90
CA TYR A 105 -3.75 -2.20 7.76
C TYR A 105 -3.48 -1.73 9.20
N ILE A 106 -4.23 -2.28 10.15
CA ILE A 106 -4.02 -2.12 11.59
C ILE A 106 -3.90 -3.51 12.21
N GLY A 107 -2.74 -3.83 12.76
CA GLY A 107 -2.55 -5.06 13.53
C GLY A 107 -2.86 -4.83 15.00
N LYS A 108 -3.43 -5.84 15.64
CA LYS A 108 -3.88 -5.81 17.03
C LYS A 108 -3.35 -7.00 17.81
N LEU A 109 -3.16 -6.80 19.11
CA LEU A 109 -2.92 -7.86 20.07
C LEU A 109 -3.86 -7.65 21.25
N ASN A 110 -4.66 -8.68 21.56
CA ASN A 110 -5.70 -8.60 22.60
C ASN A 110 -6.66 -7.43 22.35
N GLY A 111 -7.05 -7.21 21.09
CA GLY A 111 -7.93 -6.12 20.68
C GLY A 111 -7.31 -4.70 20.69
N LEU A 112 -6.04 -4.53 21.11
CA LEU A 112 -5.36 -3.24 21.14
C LEU A 112 -4.47 -3.05 19.91
N PRO A 113 -4.48 -1.87 19.25
CA PRO A 113 -3.66 -1.62 18.07
C PRO A 113 -2.17 -1.57 18.44
N VAL A 114 -1.34 -2.33 17.72
CA VAL A 114 0.11 -2.42 17.98
C VAL A 114 0.96 -1.88 16.84
N ASN A 115 0.53 -2.10 15.59
CA ASN A 115 1.21 -1.62 14.40
C ASN A 115 0.22 -1.26 13.29
N TYR A 116 0.74 -0.56 12.29
CA TYR A 116 0.00 -0.19 11.10
C TYR A 116 0.87 -0.31 9.86
N VAL A 117 0.22 -0.53 8.71
CA VAL A 117 0.80 -0.38 7.38
C VAL A 117 -0.16 0.44 6.54
N LEU A 118 0.32 1.54 5.99
CA LEU A 118 -0.41 2.43 5.11
C LEU A 118 0.27 2.37 3.76
N ALA A 119 -0.47 2.12 2.69
CA ALA A 119 0.14 2.01 1.37
C ALA A 119 -0.78 2.47 0.23
N LEU A 120 -0.17 2.98 -0.83
CA LEU A 120 -0.76 3.06 -2.16
C LEU A 120 -0.14 1.93 -2.97
N ASN A 121 -0.97 1.06 -3.54
CA ASN A 121 -0.54 -0.09 -4.32
C ASN A 121 -1.29 -0.16 -5.63
N TYR A 122 -0.75 -0.80 -6.66
CA TYR A 122 -1.55 -1.26 -7.79
C TYR A 122 -2.00 -2.70 -7.57
N ARG A 123 -3.32 -2.94 -7.57
CA ARG A 123 -3.96 -4.26 -7.39
C ARG A 123 -3.58 -5.00 -6.11
N SER A 124 -3.08 -4.28 -5.10
CA SER A 124 -2.48 -4.82 -3.86
C SER A 124 -1.25 -5.73 -4.10
N LEU A 125 -0.59 -5.57 -5.25
CA LEU A 125 0.63 -6.28 -5.63
C LEU A 125 1.82 -5.32 -5.72
N ALA A 126 1.72 -4.28 -6.56
CA ALA A 126 2.82 -3.34 -6.76
C ALA A 126 2.80 -2.22 -5.73
N LEU A 127 3.79 -2.18 -4.84
CA LEU A 127 3.94 -1.14 -3.84
C LEU A 127 4.39 0.18 -4.48
N LEU A 128 3.60 1.24 -4.34
CA LEU A 128 3.89 2.55 -4.95
C LEU A 128 4.28 3.58 -3.89
N ILE A 129 3.52 3.65 -2.79
CA ILE A 129 3.85 4.46 -1.62
C ILE A 129 3.60 3.59 -0.39
N HIS A 130 4.49 3.65 0.60
CA HIS A 130 4.40 2.82 1.79
C HIS A 130 4.87 3.55 3.04
N GLN A 131 4.19 3.31 4.14
CA GLN A 131 4.58 3.79 5.45
C GLN A 131 4.06 2.83 6.52
N ALA A 132 4.95 2.28 7.33
CA ALA A 132 4.60 1.32 8.37
C ALA A 132 5.31 1.65 9.67
N GLY A 133 4.65 1.40 10.79
CA GLY A 133 5.19 1.72 12.11
C GLY A 133 4.40 1.07 13.24
N GLY A 134 4.90 1.23 14.46
CA GLY A 134 4.22 0.83 15.68
C GLY A 134 3.53 2.00 16.36
N PHE A 135 2.37 1.78 16.99
CA PHE A 135 1.67 2.83 17.75
C PHE A 135 2.40 3.26 19.04
N LYS A 136 3.47 2.55 19.41
CA LYS A 136 4.39 2.95 20.49
C LYS A 136 5.33 4.10 20.10
N ALA A 137 5.57 4.33 18.81
CA ALA A 137 6.39 5.44 18.35
C ALA A 137 5.60 6.76 18.47
N ALA A 138 6.27 7.87 18.76
CA ALA A 138 5.61 9.18 18.86
C ALA A 138 5.24 9.76 17.49
N GLN A 139 6.01 9.43 16.46
CA GLN A 139 5.96 10.01 15.13
C GLN A 139 5.88 8.92 14.07
N VAL A 140 5.13 9.23 13.01
CA VAL A 140 5.04 8.41 11.81
C VAL A 140 6.38 8.47 11.06
N PRO A 141 6.95 7.35 10.61
CA PRO A 141 8.21 7.36 9.87
C PRO A 141 8.06 8.02 8.50
N PRO A 142 9.17 8.43 7.85
CA PRO A 142 9.13 8.92 6.46
C PRO A 142 8.45 7.90 5.53
N ARG A 143 7.80 8.36 4.46
CA ARG A 143 7.23 7.45 3.46
C ARG A 143 8.34 6.85 2.60
N TRP A 144 8.19 5.59 2.22
CA TRP A 144 8.89 5.02 1.07
C TRP A 144 8.02 5.24 -0.17
N MET A 145 8.66 5.56 -1.30
CA MET A 145 7.96 5.82 -2.55
C MET A 145 8.73 5.22 -3.72
N ALA A 146 8.01 4.56 -4.63
CA ALA A 146 8.53 4.15 -5.93
C ALA A 146 8.91 5.39 -6.75
N ARG A 147 10.12 5.39 -7.28
CA ARG A 147 10.70 6.49 -8.06
C ARG A 147 10.82 6.15 -9.53
N ASP A 148 11.04 4.89 -9.82
CA ASP A 148 11.07 4.37 -11.18
C ASP A 148 10.56 2.92 -11.20
N ILE A 149 10.05 2.50 -12.35
CA ILE A 149 9.59 1.13 -12.61
C ILE A 149 10.40 0.57 -13.77
N GLN A 150 11.30 -0.37 -13.46
CA GLN A 150 12.19 -1.01 -14.42
C GLN A 150 11.47 -2.12 -15.21
N GLN A 151 10.60 -2.89 -14.53
CA GLN A 151 9.71 -3.85 -15.15
C GLN A 151 8.29 -3.67 -14.64
N TRP A 152 7.36 -3.47 -15.58
CA TRP A 152 5.93 -3.35 -15.32
C TRP A 152 5.19 -4.44 -16.12
N PRO A 153 4.57 -5.42 -15.46
CA PRO A 153 3.80 -6.46 -16.16
C PRO A 153 2.51 -5.93 -16.81
N GLY A 154 2.13 -4.68 -16.56
CA GLY A 154 0.95 -4.06 -17.17
C GLY A 154 -0.34 -4.81 -16.83
N ASP A 155 -1.07 -5.20 -17.87
CA ASP A 155 -2.35 -5.89 -17.77
C ASP A 155 -2.26 -7.25 -17.04
N VAL A 156 -1.08 -7.87 -17.01
CA VAL A 156 -0.86 -9.13 -16.24
C VAL A 156 -1.12 -8.93 -14.75
N LEU A 157 -0.86 -7.73 -14.20
CA LEU A 157 -1.18 -7.43 -12.80
C LEU A 157 -2.69 -7.22 -12.58
N ALA A 158 -3.43 -6.77 -13.60
CA ALA A 158 -4.87 -6.57 -13.53
C ALA A 158 -5.64 -7.88 -13.75
N ASN A 159 -5.10 -8.78 -14.57
CA ASN A 159 -5.69 -10.07 -14.87
C ASN A 159 -4.59 -11.14 -15.04
N PRO A 160 -4.05 -11.69 -13.95
CA PRO A 160 -3.01 -12.71 -14.01
C PRO A 160 -3.49 -13.93 -14.82
N PRO A 161 -2.77 -14.34 -15.88
CA PRO A 161 -3.08 -15.57 -16.60
C PRO A 161 -2.80 -16.77 -15.71
N GLU A 162 -3.47 -17.90 -15.94
CA GLU A 162 -3.17 -19.15 -15.24
C GLU A 162 -1.77 -19.68 -15.60
N ASN A 163 -1.11 -20.32 -14.63
CA ASN A 163 0.16 -21.03 -14.80
C ASN A 163 1.27 -20.20 -15.46
N ALA A 164 1.30 -18.90 -15.17
CA ALA A 164 2.21 -17.94 -15.77
C ALA A 164 3.18 -17.37 -14.74
N ARG A 165 4.23 -16.72 -15.23
CA ARG A 165 5.18 -15.99 -14.39
C ARG A 165 5.26 -14.55 -14.82
N PHE A 166 5.39 -13.66 -13.85
CA PHE A 166 5.63 -12.25 -14.10
C PHE A 166 6.52 -11.65 -13.03
N THR A 167 7.23 -10.59 -13.41
CA THR A 167 8.14 -9.88 -12.53
C THR A 167 7.81 -8.40 -12.55
N LEU A 168 7.66 -7.83 -11.37
CA LEU A 168 7.62 -6.40 -11.12
C LEU A 168 8.97 -6.00 -10.56
N GLU A 169 9.58 -4.96 -11.14
CA GLU A 169 10.82 -4.37 -10.61
C GLU A 169 10.64 -2.86 -10.51
N SER A 170 10.87 -2.32 -9.32
CA SER A 170 10.81 -0.89 -9.05
C SER A 170 11.99 -0.44 -8.22
N GLU A 171 12.48 0.76 -8.50
CA GLU A 171 13.36 1.48 -7.61
C GLU A 171 12.52 2.42 -6.74
N GLY A 172 12.83 2.51 -5.46
CA GLY A 172 12.19 3.50 -4.59
C GLY A 172 13.11 4.03 -3.53
N GLY A 173 12.61 4.94 -2.71
CA GLY A 173 13.41 5.52 -1.64
C GLY A 173 12.57 6.20 -0.58
N TRP A 174 13.12 6.24 0.63
CA TRP A 174 12.54 6.96 1.74
C TRP A 174 12.59 8.47 1.49
N GLU A 175 11.57 9.20 1.90
CA GLU A 175 11.56 10.66 1.90
C GLU A 175 12.79 11.21 2.64
N GLY A 176 13.36 12.29 2.10
CA GLY A 176 14.63 12.84 2.58
C GLY A 176 15.87 12.06 2.16
N ARG A 177 15.75 10.88 1.52
CA ARG A 177 16.87 10.14 0.92
C ARG A 177 16.85 10.26 -0.60
N ARG A 178 18.03 10.34 -1.22
CA ARG A 178 18.17 10.45 -2.68
C ARG A 178 18.00 9.11 -3.40
N THR A 179 18.46 8.04 -2.78
CA THR A 179 18.42 6.67 -3.29
C THR A 179 17.75 5.76 -2.27
N GLY A 180 17.25 4.63 -2.72
CA GLY A 180 16.79 3.56 -1.87
C GLY A 180 16.81 2.23 -2.62
N PRO A 181 16.52 1.14 -1.91
CA PRO A 181 16.73 -0.18 -2.45
C PRO A 181 15.75 -0.46 -3.58
N ARG A 182 16.24 -1.13 -4.63
CA ARG A 182 15.39 -1.81 -5.60
C ARG A 182 14.57 -2.91 -4.94
N GLN A 183 13.33 -3.02 -5.36
CA GLN A 183 12.44 -4.12 -5.01
C GLN A 183 12.08 -4.88 -6.28
N THR A 184 12.28 -6.19 -6.23
CA THR A 184 11.86 -7.11 -7.28
C THR A 184 10.88 -8.10 -6.67
N LEU A 185 9.69 -8.19 -7.25
CA LEU A 185 8.65 -9.14 -6.89
C LEU A 185 8.41 -10.05 -8.10
N THR A 186 8.77 -11.32 -7.98
CA THR A 186 8.48 -12.33 -9.02
C THR A 186 7.38 -13.24 -8.54
N CYS A 187 6.31 -13.36 -9.32
CA CYS A 187 5.15 -14.18 -9.00
C CYS A 187 4.95 -15.29 -10.02
N ALA A 188 4.48 -16.44 -9.54
CA ALA A 188 3.92 -17.51 -10.34
C ALA A 188 2.44 -17.65 -10.01
N SER A 189 1.59 -17.71 -11.03
CA SER A 189 0.15 -17.90 -10.87
C SER A 189 -0.23 -19.37 -10.95
N GLY A 190 -1.25 -19.75 -10.17
CA GLY A 190 -1.83 -21.09 -10.17
C GLY A 190 -2.93 -21.28 -11.22
N THR A 191 -3.96 -22.01 -10.83
CA THR A 191 -5.19 -22.23 -11.60
C THR A 191 -6.36 -21.57 -10.87
N ASP A 192 -7.39 -21.17 -11.60
CA ASP A 192 -8.58 -20.57 -11.05
C ASP A 192 -9.34 -21.53 -10.13
N TYR A 193 -9.92 -20.94 -9.08
CA TYR A 193 -10.82 -21.62 -8.17
C TYR A 193 -11.93 -20.66 -7.69
N PRO A 194 -13.08 -21.18 -7.23
CA PRO A 194 -14.15 -20.35 -6.69
C PRO A 194 -13.67 -19.44 -5.56
N ALA A 195 -13.88 -18.12 -5.68
CA ALA A 195 -13.40 -17.14 -4.71
C ALA A 195 -14.03 -17.31 -3.30
N ASN A 196 -15.17 -18.02 -3.22
CA ASN A 196 -15.80 -18.37 -1.96
C ASN A 196 -14.95 -19.31 -1.07
N GLN A 197 -13.92 -19.95 -1.63
CA GLN A 197 -12.93 -20.69 -0.85
C GLN A 197 -12.00 -19.76 -0.04
N VAL A 198 -11.83 -18.50 -0.46
CA VAL A 198 -11.10 -17.48 0.29
C VAL A 198 -11.97 -16.94 1.42
N HIS A 199 -13.21 -16.58 1.11
CA HIS A 199 -14.24 -16.17 2.07
C HIS A 199 -15.62 -16.24 1.40
N GLU A 200 -16.63 -16.76 2.09
CA GLU A 200 -17.96 -17.07 1.53
C GLU A 200 -18.66 -15.90 0.81
N ARG A 201 -18.39 -14.66 1.24
CA ARG A 201 -18.97 -13.42 0.68
C ARG A 201 -18.27 -12.91 -0.58
N ILE A 202 -17.18 -13.53 -1.01
CA ILE A 202 -16.43 -13.08 -2.18
C ILE A 202 -16.98 -13.77 -3.44
N PRO A 203 -17.53 -13.03 -4.41
CA PRO A 203 -18.05 -13.61 -5.64
C PRO A 203 -16.94 -13.90 -6.65
N GLY A 204 -17.27 -14.73 -7.64
CA GLY A 204 -16.42 -14.95 -8.81
C GLY A 204 -15.32 -15.98 -8.60
N GLN A 205 -14.20 -15.78 -9.31
CA GLN A 205 -13.03 -16.65 -9.28
C GLN A 205 -11.86 -15.97 -8.56
N ALA A 206 -11.01 -16.77 -7.96
CA ALA A 206 -9.72 -16.38 -7.42
C ALA A 206 -8.62 -17.22 -8.07
N ILE A 207 -7.40 -16.68 -8.08
CA ILE A 207 -6.20 -17.40 -8.50
C ILE A 207 -5.10 -17.18 -7.47
N ASP A 208 -4.39 -18.24 -7.13
CA ASP A 208 -3.26 -18.12 -6.22
C ASP A 208 -2.06 -17.52 -6.94
N LEU A 209 -1.35 -16.63 -6.26
CA LEU A 209 -0.07 -16.08 -6.71
C LEU A 209 1.00 -16.38 -5.65
N ASP A 210 1.96 -17.21 -6.03
CA ASP A 210 3.16 -17.47 -5.23
C ASP A 210 4.26 -16.51 -5.64
N CYS A 211 4.54 -15.53 -4.80
CA CYS A 211 5.47 -14.45 -5.06
C CYS A 211 6.71 -14.54 -4.17
N VAL A 212 7.85 -14.14 -4.73
CA VAL A 212 9.13 -14.00 -4.03
C VAL A 212 9.62 -12.59 -4.20
N GLU A 213 9.89 -11.91 -3.09
CA GLU A 213 10.57 -10.65 -3.06
C GLU A 213 12.07 -10.88 -2.89
N THR A 214 12.87 -10.28 -3.77
CA THR A 214 14.32 -10.29 -3.69
C THR A 214 14.85 -8.88 -3.45
N ASN A 215 15.91 -8.78 -2.65
CA ASN A 215 16.63 -7.52 -2.46
C ASN A 215 17.61 -7.23 -3.62
N GLU A 216 18.31 -6.12 -3.55
CA GLU A 216 19.30 -5.68 -4.57
C GLU A 216 20.44 -6.70 -4.80
N SER A 217 20.74 -7.54 -3.82
CA SER A 217 21.74 -8.60 -3.93
C SER A 217 21.19 -9.89 -4.55
N GLY A 218 19.91 -9.90 -4.97
CA GLY A 218 19.23 -11.07 -5.52
C GLY A 218 18.81 -12.10 -4.46
N LEU A 219 18.96 -11.80 -3.16
CA LEU A 219 18.58 -12.70 -2.09
C LEU A 219 17.07 -12.62 -1.84
N SER A 220 16.41 -13.77 -1.77
CA SER A 220 15.01 -13.86 -1.36
C SER A 220 14.86 -13.44 0.09
N VAL A 221 14.15 -12.33 0.32
CA VAL A 221 13.93 -11.77 1.67
C VAL A 221 12.52 -12.04 2.18
N ARG A 222 11.58 -12.36 1.28
CA ARG A 222 10.20 -12.64 1.64
C ARG A 222 9.54 -13.51 0.57
N LYS A 223 8.73 -14.49 0.99
CA LYS A 223 7.80 -15.24 0.14
C LYS A 223 6.38 -14.85 0.53
N LEU A 224 5.51 -14.64 -0.44
CA LEU A 224 4.14 -14.21 -0.25
C LEU A 224 3.24 -15.12 -1.06
N ARG A 225 2.20 -15.64 -0.45
CA ARG A 225 1.09 -16.26 -1.18
C ARG A 225 -0.09 -15.31 -1.13
N TYR A 226 -0.59 -14.97 -2.30
CA TYR A 226 -1.80 -14.18 -2.44
C TYR A 226 -2.94 -15.03 -3.00
N ALA A 227 -4.16 -14.71 -2.58
CA ALA A 227 -5.35 -15.01 -3.37
C ALA A 227 -5.73 -13.75 -4.16
N PHE A 228 -5.60 -13.80 -5.49
CA PHE A 228 -6.02 -12.71 -6.37
C PHE A 228 -7.48 -12.89 -6.75
N LEU A 229 -8.34 -11.99 -6.29
CA LEU A 229 -9.77 -12.02 -6.52
C LEU A 229 -10.07 -11.42 -7.89
N ARG A 230 -10.36 -12.23 -8.92
CA ARG A 230 -10.47 -11.76 -10.31
C ARG A 230 -11.52 -10.68 -10.49
N GLN A 231 -12.70 -10.87 -9.89
CA GLN A 231 -13.81 -9.92 -10.06
C GLN A 231 -13.54 -8.58 -9.38
N LEU A 232 -12.83 -8.59 -8.25
CA LEU A 232 -12.48 -7.37 -7.51
C LEU A 232 -11.16 -6.76 -7.99
N GLY A 233 -10.31 -7.53 -8.67
CA GLY A 233 -8.96 -7.12 -9.08
C GLY A 233 -8.07 -6.76 -7.87
N VAL A 234 -8.15 -7.53 -6.78
CA VAL A 234 -7.37 -7.30 -5.55
C VAL A 234 -6.64 -8.58 -5.14
N ALA A 235 -5.35 -8.46 -4.83
CA ALA A 235 -4.59 -9.53 -4.20
C ALA A 235 -4.65 -9.46 -2.66
N LEU A 236 -5.13 -10.52 -2.02
CA LEU A 236 -5.14 -10.67 -0.56
C LEU A 236 -3.99 -11.55 -0.11
N VAL A 237 -3.17 -11.09 0.84
CA VAL A 237 -2.09 -11.90 1.42
C VAL A 237 -2.70 -12.97 2.31
N VAL A 238 -2.61 -14.24 1.89
CA VAL A 238 -3.06 -15.39 2.69
C VAL A 238 -1.91 -16.01 3.48
N GLU A 239 -0.68 -15.85 3.00
CA GLU A 239 0.52 -16.29 3.71
C GLU A 239 1.71 -15.38 3.41
N SER A 240 2.56 -15.16 4.42
CA SER A 240 3.84 -14.48 4.30
C SER A 240 4.92 -15.26 5.05
N THR A 241 6.04 -15.52 4.40
CA THR A 241 7.22 -16.12 5.02
C THR A 241 8.39 -15.16 4.92
N THR A 242 9.01 -14.86 6.05
CA THR A 242 10.27 -14.10 6.17
C THR A 242 11.32 -14.99 6.82
N PRO A 243 12.60 -14.60 6.84
CA PRO A 243 13.63 -15.32 7.58
C PRO A 243 13.34 -15.49 9.09
N ARG A 244 12.41 -14.71 9.65
CA ARG A 244 12.12 -14.71 11.10
C ARG A 244 10.83 -15.43 11.47
N ALA A 245 9.88 -15.54 10.54
CA ALA A 245 8.56 -16.06 10.85
C ALA A 245 7.79 -16.43 9.58
N ARG A 246 6.82 -17.33 9.75
CA ARG A 246 5.74 -17.59 8.82
C ARG A 246 4.43 -17.11 9.44
N THR A 247 3.66 -16.36 8.68
CA THR A 247 2.35 -15.83 9.07
C THR A 247 1.30 -16.31 8.09
N THR A 248 0.21 -16.86 8.60
CA THR A 248 -0.99 -17.21 7.81
C THR A 248 -2.14 -16.29 8.22
N THR A 249 -2.96 -15.88 7.27
CA THR A 249 -4.03 -14.91 7.47
C THR A 249 -5.38 -15.59 7.22
N THR A 250 -6.34 -15.38 8.12
CA THR A 250 -7.73 -15.78 7.96
C THR A 250 -8.62 -14.54 7.97
N ILE A 251 -9.63 -14.50 7.10
CA ILE A 251 -10.61 -13.42 7.05
C ILE A 251 -11.83 -13.86 7.85
N ASP A 252 -12.18 -13.12 8.90
CA ASP A 252 -13.36 -13.39 9.73
C ASP A 252 -14.59 -12.62 9.25
N THR A 253 -14.37 -11.36 8.84
CA THR A 253 -15.45 -10.52 8.32
C THR A 253 -15.00 -9.79 7.07
N LEU A 254 -15.95 -9.61 6.14
CA LEU A 254 -15.77 -8.88 4.90
C LEU A 254 -17.01 -8.04 4.60
N ARG A 255 -16.78 -6.77 4.26
CA ARG A 255 -17.79 -5.79 3.86
C ARG A 255 -17.32 -5.03 2.61
N MET A 256 -18.19 -4.95 1.62
CA MET A 256 -17.99 -4.18 0.39
C MET A 256 -18.98 -3.03 0.36
N GLU A 257 -18.49 -1.84 0.02
CA GLU A 257 -19.27 -0.60 -0.20
C GLU A 257 -19.00 -0.04 -1.58
#